data_AF-A0A959S100-F1
#
_entry.id   AF-A0A959S100-F1
#
_cell.length_a   1.000
_cell.length_b   1.000
_cell.length_c   1.000
_cell.angle_alpha   90.00
_cell.angle_beta   90.00
_cell.angle_gamma   90.00
#
_symmetry.space_group_name_H-M   'P 1'
#
loop_
_entity.id
_entity.type
_entity.pdbx_description
1 polymer ?
#
loop_
_entity_poly.entity_id
_entity_poly.type
_entity_poly.pdbx_seq_one_letter_code
_entity_poly.pdbx_strand_id
1 'polypeptide(L)' 'MKTKSTLFLILLGLSISTVACKKCQTCTYQSVEEEVCRNSFSTPQSYDAYILALENAGYECN' A
#
# COMPACT_ATOMS: atom_id res chain seq x y z
N MET A 1 4.83 14.44 39.22
CA MET A 1 5.90 13.75 38.45
C MET A 1 5.62 12.25 38.42
N LYS A 2 5.26 11.69 37.27
CA LYS A 2 5.72 10.38 36.76
C LYS A 2 5.05 10.08 35.40
N THR A 3 5.89 10.14 34.37
CA THR A 3 5.93 9.29 33.15
C THR A 3 4.60 9.08 32.40
N LYS A 4 4.35 9.77 31.27
CA LYS A 4 4.83 9.40 29.92
C LYS A 4 4.84 7.89 29.69
N SER A 5 3.94 7.35 28.87
CA SER A 5 4.32 6.66 27.63
C SER A 5 3.11 6.07 26.89
N THR A 6 3.00 6.46 25.62
CA THR A 6 2.56 5.62 24.48
C THR A 6 1.25 4.84 24.59
N LEU A 7 0.14 5.49 24.23
CA LEU A 7 -0.98 4.78 23.60
C LEU A 7 -1.78 5.72 22.68
N PHE A 8 -1.06 6.45 21.83
CA PHE A 8 -1.62 7.42 20.88
C PHE A 8 -0.99 7.24 19.49
N LEU A 9 -1.03 6.02 18.95
CA LEU A 9 -0.56 5.70 17.60
C LEU A 9 -1.42 4.59 16.95
N ILE A 10 -2.73 4.55 17.28
CA ILE A 10 -3.75 3.71 16.61
C ILE A 10 -4.76 4.63 15.88
N LEU A 11 -4.30 5.80 15.45
CA LEU A 11 -5.07 6.72 14.60
C LEU A 11 -4.15 7.14 13.45
N LEU A 12 -4.19 6.39 12.35
CA LEU A 12 -3.98 6.90 10.98
C LEU A 12 -4.15 5.82 9.90
N GLY A 13 -4.92 4.76 10.17
CA GLY A 13 -5.53 3.95 9.10
C GLY A 13 -6.85 4.59 8.62
N LEU A 14 -6.83 5.90 8.36
CA LEU A 14 -7.99 6.62 7.83
C LEU A 14 -8.17 6.24 6.37
N SER A 15 -9.02 5.25 6.16
CA SER A 15 -10.14 5.30 5.21
C SER A 15 -10.03 6.36 4.11
N ILE A 16 -9.49 5.96 2.95
CA ILE A 16 -9.82 6.59 1.67
C ILE A 16 -10.33 5.49 0.72
N SER A 17 -11.43 4.85 1.11
CA SER A 17 -12.22 4.04 0.19
C SER A 17 -13.06 4.95 -0.71
N THR A 18 -12.39 5.75 -1.56
CA THR A 18 -13.05 6.36 -2.71
C THR A 18 -13.33 5.26 -3.71
N VAL A 19 -14.57 4.79 -3.73
CA VAL A 19 -15.11 3.77 -4.64
C VAL A 19 -15.23 4.36 -6.06
N ALA A 20 -14.11 4.75 -6.65
CA ALA A 20 -13.91 4.71 -8.08
C ALA A 20 -13.05 3.47 -8.31
N CYS A 21 -13.40 2.60 -9.25
CA CYS A 21 -12.71 1.34 -9.55
C CYS A 21 -11.25 1.54 -10.02
N LYS A 22 -10.40 2.15 -9.18
CA LYS A 22 -8.96 2.15 -9.31
C LYS A 22 -8.56 0.75 -8.90
N LYS A 23 -8.07 -0.05 -9.86
CA LYS A 23 -7.41 -1.31 -9.57
C LYS A 23 -6.14 -0.95 -8.79
N CYS A 24 -6.27 -0.82 -7.47
CA CYS A 24 -5.18 -0.64 -6.53
C CYS A 24 -4.93 -1.97 -5.85
N GLN A 25 -3.66 -2.31 -5.69
CA GLN A 25 -3.21 -3.47 -4.95
C GLN A 25 -2.33 -2.99 -3.80
N THR A 26 -2.45 -3.65 -2.66
CA THR A 26 -1.55 -3.44 -1.54
C THR A 26 -0.41 -4.43 -1.66
N CYS A 27 0.81 -3.93 -1.78
CA CYS A 27 2.03 -4.72 -1.81
C CYS A 27 2.74 -4.63 -0.46
N THR A 28 3.08 -5.77 0.13
CA THR A 28 3.63 -5.83 1.49
C THR A 28 5.00 -6.51 1.50
N TYR A 29 6.00 -5.91 2.15
CA TYR A 29 7.33 -6.50 2.37
C TYR A 29 7.87 -6.16 3.76
N GLN A 30 8.29 -7.17 4.54
CA GLN A 30 8.84 -7.00 5.89
C GLN A 30 8.03 -6.04 6.79
N SER A 31 6.70 -6.19 6.76
CA SER A 31 5.73 -5.36 7.50
C SER A 31 5.62 -3.90 7.04
N VAL A 32 6.16 -3.56 5.87
CA VAL A 32 5.92 -2.28 5.17
C VAL A 32 4.87 -2.53 4.09
N GLU A 33 3.80 -1.73 4.12
CA GLU A 33 2.74 -1.75 3.11
C GLU A 33 2.90 -0.57 2.17
N GLU A 34 2.74 -0.80 0.87
CA GLU A 34 2.61 0.24 -0.14
C GLU A 34 1.36 0.00 -1.00
N GLU A 35 0.67 1.07 -1.37
CA GLU A 35 -0.50 1.00 -2.26
C GLU A 35 -0.08 1.36 -3.68
N VAL A 36 -0.32 0.44 -4.61
CA VAL A 36 0.02 0.60 -6.02
C VAL A 36 -1.27 0.63 -6.83
N CYS A 37 -1.59 1.78 -7.40
CA CYS A 37 -2.81 1.97 -8.19
C CYS A 37 -2.55 2.03 -9.70
N ARG A 38 -3.37 1.33 -10.50
CA ARG A 38 -3.32 1.35 -11.97
C ARG A 38 -3.30 2.76 -12.55
N ASN A 39 -4.09 3.67 -11.99
CA ASN A 39 -4.19 5.05 -12.50
C ASN A 39 -2.89 5.86 -12.35
N SER A 40 -1.92 5.39 -11.56
CA SER A 40 -0.57 5.95 -11.49
C SER A 40 0.29 5.58 -12.70
N PHE A 41 -0.18 4.69 -13.58
CA PHE A 41 0.54 4.18 -14.74
C PHE A 41 -0.19 4.54 -16.04
N SER A 42 0.60 4.89 -17.07
CA SER A 42 0.08 5.28 -18.38
C SER A 42 -0.63 4.12 -19.12
N THR A 43 -0.19 2.88 -18.88
CA THR A 43 -0.74 1.70 -19.56
C THR A 43 -0.99 0.55 -18.57
N PRO A 44 -1.93 -0.37 -18.85
CA PRO A 44 -2.10 -1.58 -18.04
C PRO A 44 -0.82 -2.42 -17.96
N GLN A 45 -0.07 -2.53 -19.05
CA GLN A 45 1.16 -3.34 -19.10
C GLN A 45 2.26 -2.78 -18.19
N SER A 46 2.37 -1.46 -18.06
CA SER A 46 3.34 -0.85 -17.14
C SER A 46 2.97 -1.05 -15.67
N TYR A 47 1.67 -1.05 -15.36
CA TYR A 47 1.17 -1.44 -14.05
C TYR A 47 1.48 -2.92 -13.76
N ASP A 48 1.11 -3.84 -14.66
CA ASP A 48 1.32 -5.28 -14.45
C ASP A 48 2.83 -5.62 -14.34
N ALA A 49 3.69 -4.95 -15.13
CA ALA A 49 5.14 -5.12 -15.04
C ALA A 49 5.72 -4.61 -13.71
N TYR A 50 5.16 -3.52 -13.16
CA TYR A 50 5.59 -3.00 -11.86
C TYR A 50 5.18 -3.93 -10.71
N ILE A 51 3.95 -4.44 -10.73
CA ILE A 51 3.50 -5.47 -9.77
C ILE A 51 4.42 -6.70 -9.83
N LEU A 52 4.70 -7.20 -11.02
CA LEU A 52 5.59 -8.35 -11.19
C LEU A 52 7.02 -8.06 -10.69
N ALA A 53 7.51 -6.82 -10.86
CA ALA A 53 8.82 -6.43 -10.34
C ALA A 53 8.85 -6.43 -8.80
N LEU A 54 7.77 -5.96 -8.16
CA LEU A 54 7.62 -6.00 -6.70
C LEU A 54 7.51 -7.44 -6.18
N GLU A 55 6.69 -8.28 -6.82
CA GLU A 55 6.57 -9.70 -6.49
C GLU A 55 7.92 -10.42 -6.60
N ASN A 56 8.69 -10.17 -7.67
CA ASN A 56 10.05 -10.70 -7.83
C ASN A 56 11.05 -10.16 -6.80
N ALA A 57 10.81 -8.95 -6.27
CA ALA A 57 11.59 -8.38 -5.17
C ALA A 57 11.18 -8.94 -3.79
N GLY A 58 10.13 -9.75 -3.73
CA GLY A 58 9.64 -10.43 -2.53
C GLY A 58 8.45 -9.76 -1.85
N TYR A 59 7.82 -8.77 -2.48
CA TYR A 59 6.58 -8.17 -1.98
C TYR A 59 5.39 -9.10 -2.27
N GLU A 60 4.42 -9.14 -1.36
CA GLU A 60 3.14 -9.82 -1.57
C GLU A 60 2.07 -8.79 -1.97
N CYS A 61 1.63 -8.79 -3.22
CA CYS A 61 0.63 -7.85 -3.75
C CYS A 61 -0.77 -8.49 -3.82
N ASN A 62 -1.79 -7.85 -3.23
CA ASN A 62 -3.19 -8.29 -3.23
C ASN A 62 -4.17 -7.19 -3.65
#